data_AF-A0A442YSF1-F1
#
_entry.id   AF-A0A442YSF1-F1
#
_cell.length_a   1.000
_cell.length_b   1.000
_cell.length_c   1.000
_cell.angle_alpha   90.00
_cell.angle_beta   90.00
_cell.angle_gamma   90.00
#
_symmetry.space_group_name_H-M   'P 1'
#
loop_
_entity.id
_entity.type
_entity.pdbx_description
1 polymer ?
#
loop_
_entity_poly.entity_id
_entity_poly.type
_entity_poly.pdbx_seq_one_letter_code
_entity_poly.pdbx_strand_id
1 'polypeptide(L)'
;MLRDVDYVLRKLDWMRAEGIWPNGLRYLWTDAFGVVLYVSLYKELGEERWLGEAERLVAEVERVLGRLRGVRIGEAADRDGQYFHYLAMWLFALARLGDLKPRYRTRGIALARDIHPAFVIPGRGVIWKMQEDLSRPYPGYGLGSMDAYDGYVSYRMLDEDALAPEIAQMRDLMERDWRTLDIEQDLGLGMMLWLAHFFPTEPWAEAQTKRSLATLETMWVDPPGCFSRAPWLRDTKFAFTNYGVSLGLQAAGVWPERVERLNAFFENWRSGDEYDREAITWVMACTSHLPGAFVASGRPRTD
;
A
#
# COMPACT_ATOMS: atom_id res chain seq x y z
N MET A 1 -0.82 -10.67 15.63
CA MET A 1 -1.41 -9.75 14.63
C MET A 1 -2.71 -9.24 15.20
N LEU A 2 -2.96 -7.94 15.09
CA LEU A 2 -4.19 -7.33 15.56
C LEU A 2 -5.38 -7.83 14.74
N ARG A 3 -6.51 -7.99 15.43
CA ARG A 3 -7.81 -8.38 14.87
C ARG A 3 -8.89 -7.66 15.67
N ASP A 4 -9.08 -6.38 15.38
CA ASP A 4 -10.04 -5.51 16.07
C ASP A 4 -11.14 -5.07 15.09
N VAL A 5 -12.05 -5.99 14.82
CA VAL A 5 -13.14 -5.79 13.85
C VAL A 5 -14.08 -4.69 14.30
N ASP A 6 -14.41 -4.64 15.60
CA ASP A 6 -15.32 -3.63 16.14
C ASP A 6 -14.76 -2.21 16.00
N TYR A 7 -13.45 -2.03 16.19
CA TYR A 7 -12.79 -0.75 15.90
C TYR A 7 -12.96 -0.35 14.43
N VAL A 8 -12.66 -1.27 13.51
CA VAL A 8 -12.76 -1.03 12.07
C VAL A 8 -14.19 -0.63 11.69
N LEU A 9 -15.19 -1.38 12.15
CA LEU A 9 -16.60 -1.08 11.85
C LEU A 9 -17.00 0.32 12.36
N ARG A 10 -16.67 0.66 13.62
CA ARG A 10 -16.95 1.99 14.18
C ARG A 10 -16.27 3.12 13.41
N LYS A 11 -15.02 2.93 13.00
CA LYS A 11 -14.28 3.96 12.23
C LYS A 11 -14.80 4.10 10.81
N LEU A 12 -15.20 3.01 10.16
CA LEU A 12 -15.86 3.05 8.84
C LEU A 12 -17.20 3.81 8.91
N ASP A 13 -18.02 3.55 9.92
CA ASP A 13 -19.30 4.25 10.12
C ASP A 13 -19.07 5.74 10.39
N TRP A 14 -18.10 6.08 11.24
CA TRP A 14 -17.71 7.46 11.51
C TRP A 14 -17.22 8.19 10.24
N MET A 15 -16.31 7.59 9.46
CA MET A 15 -15.82 8.19 8.21
C MET A 15 -16.97 8.43 7.21
N ARG A 16 -17.95 7.52 7.13
CA ARG A 16 -19.14 7.69 6.29
C ARG A 16 -20.02 8.84 6.75
N ALA A 17 -20.30 8.91 8.06
CA ALA A 17 -21.14 9.95 8.66
C ALA A 17 -20.52 11.35 8.50
N GLU A 18 -19.19 11.44 8.60
CA GLU A 18 -18.44 12.70 8.45
C GLU A 18 -18.14 13.07 6.99
N GLY A 19 -18.51 12.23 6.03
CA GLY A 19 -18.23 12.46 4.61
C GLY A 19 -16.75 12.34 4.22
N ILE A 20 -15.93 11.68 5.05
CA ILE A 20 -14.48 11.51 4.83
C ILE A 20 -14.23 10.43 3.77
N TRP A 21 -14.76 9.22 3.99
CA TRP A 21 -14.56 8.08 3.10
C TRP A 21 -15.70 7.07 3.26
N PRO A 22 -16.18 6.41 2.18
CA PRO A 22 -15.73 6.52 0.79
C PRO A 22 -16.42 7.66 0.01
N ASN A 23 -17.04 8.63 0.70
CA ASN A 23 -17.83 9.72 0.09
C ASN A 23 -17.03 11.00 -0.18
N GLY A 24 -15.79 11.11 0.31
CA GLY A 24 -14.90 12.24 0.03
C GLY A 24 -14.20 12.13 -1.33
N LEU A 25 -13.25 13.03 -1.59
CA LEU A 25 -12.45 13.05 -2.82
C LEU A 25 -11.64 11.75 -2.95
N ARG A 26 -11.63 11.20 -4.17
CA ARG A 26 -10.92 9.94 -4.45
C ARG A 26 -9.40 10.12 -4.34
N TYR A 27 -8.74 9.11 -3.79
CA TYR A 27 -7.28 9.08 -3.67
C TYR A 27 -6.80 7.65 -3.78
N LEU A 28 -6.06 7.35 -4.86
CA LEU A 28 -5.82 5.97 -5.32
C LEU A 28 -5.18 5.09 -4.24
N TRP A 29 -4.21 5.61 -3.49
CA TRP A 29 -3.59 4.86 -2.39
C TRP A 29 -4.61 4.49 -1.31
N THR A 30 -5.46 5.45 -0.92
CA THR A 30 -6.48 5.24 0.12
C THR A 30 -7.54 4.25 -0.36
N ASP A 31 -8.01 4.39 -1.60
CA ASP A 31 -9.02 3.51 -2.16
C ASP A 31 -8.47 2.09 -2.40
N ALA A 32 -7.19 1.94 -2.76
CA ALA A 32 -6.53 0.64 -2.83
C ALA A 32 -6.53 -0.07 -1.47
N PHE A 33 -6.14 0.64 -0.40
CA PHE A 33 -6.23 0.12 0.96
C PHE A 33 -7.66 -0.22 1.36
N GLY A 34 -8.63 0.62 0.99
CA GLY A 34 -10.04 0.41 1.24
C GLY A 34 -10.60 -0.87 0.58
N VAL A 35 -10.21 -1.16 -0.67
CA VAL A 35 -10.60 -2.41 -1.35
C VAL A 35 -10.07 -3.62 -0.58
N VAL A 36 -8.80 -3.60 -0.18
CA VAL A 36 -8.21 -4.72 0.58
C VAL A 36 -8.85 -4.84 1.97
N LEU A 37 -9.16 -3.73 2.64
CA LEU A 37 -9.86 -3.71 3.92
C LEU A 37 -11.26 -4.32 3.82
N TYR A 38 -12.02 -4.01 2.77
CA TYR A 38 -13.32 -4.64 2.53
C TYR A 38 -13.21 -6.13 2.21
N VAL A 39 -12.18 -6.55 1.47
CA VAL A 39 -11.88 -7.98 1.26
C VAL A 39 -11.54 -8.65 2.60
N SER A 40 -10.79 -8.00 3.48
CA SER A 40 -10.49 -8.47 4.84
C SER A 40 -11.76 -8.66 5.66
N LEU A 41 -12.66 -7.67 5.68
CA LEU A 41 -13.94 -7.74 6.39
C LEU A 41 -14.86 -8.84 5.85
N TYR A 42 -14.91 -9.02 4.52
CA TYR A 42 -15.65 -10.14 3.93
C TYR A 42 -15.10 -11.49 4.42
N LYS A 43 -13.77 -11.69 4.38
CA LYS A 43 -13.15 -12.94 4.85
C LYS A 43 -13.36 -13.18 6.35
N GLU A 44 -13.44 -12.10 7.12
CA GLU A 44 -13.58 -12.12 8.57
C GLU A 44 -15.02 -12.38 9.03
N LEU A 45 -15.99 -11.76 8.39
CA LEU A 45 -17.39 -11.76 8.81
C LEU A 45 -18.30 -12.66 7.95
N GLY A 46 -17.88 -13.02 6.73
CA GLY A 46 -18.69 -13.79 5.78
C GLY A 46 -19.90 -13.02 5.23
N GLU A 47 -19.95 -11.70 5.41
CA GLU A 47 -21.08 -10.88 4.98
C GLU A 47 -20.86 -10.32 3.56
N GLU A 48 -21.72 -10.72 2.62
CA GLU A 48 -21.68 -10.30 1.20
C GLU A 48 -21.65 -8.78 0.98
N ARG A 49 -22.17 -7.99 1.94
CA ARG A 49 -22.15 -6.52 1.84
C ARG A 49 -20.73 -5.97 1.65
N TRP A 50 -19.72 -6.57 2.29
CA TRP A 50 -18.34 -6.08 2.20
C TRP A 50 -17.73 -6.36 0.82
N LEU A 51 -18.10 -7.49 0.21
CA LEU A 51 -17.72 -7.77 -1.16
C LEU A 51 -18.37 -6.77 -2.12
N GLY A 52 -19.66 -6.46 -1.92
CA GLY A 52 -20.36 -5.41 -2.67
C GLY A 52 -19.76 -4.01 -2.51
N GLU A 53 -19.29 -3.65 -1.30
CA GLU A 53 -18.57 -2.40 -1.05
C GLU A 53 -17.23 -2.35 -1.80
N ALA A 54 -16.46 -3.45 -1.83
CA ALA A 54 -15.21 -3.52 -2.60
C ALA A 54 -15.46 -3.34 -4.11
N GLU A 55 -16.47 -3.99 -4.66
CA GLU A 55 -16.82 -3.87 -6.08
C GLU A 55 -17.31 -2.45 -6.45
N ARG A 56 -18.13 -1.83 -5.58
CA ARG A 56 -18.56 -0.43 -5.73
C ARG A 56 -17.40 0.54 -5.68
N LEU A 57 -16.48 0.35 -4.74
CA LEU A 57 -15.30 1.20 -4.60
C LEU A 57 -14.40 1.10 -5.85
N VAL A 58 -14.19 -0.10 -6.38
CA VAL A 58 -13.49 -0.28 -7.66
C VAL A 58 -14.18 0.54 -8.73
N ALA A 59 -15.48 0.33 -8.98
CA ALA A 59 -16.21 1.04 -10.03
C ALA A 59 -16.10 2.58 -9.91
N GLU A 60 -16.13 3.12 -8.69
CA GLU A 60 -15.98 4.56 -8.45
C GLU A 60 -14.57 5.06 -8.75
N VAL A 61 -13.53 4.30 -8.40
CA VAL A 61 -12.14 4.64 -8.77
C VAL A 61 -11.99 4.70 -10.29
N GLU A 62 -12.54 3.75 -11.04
CA GLU A 62 -12.40 3.74 -12.51
C GLU A 62 -13.22 4.85 -13.16
N ARG A 63 -14.38 5.19 -12.58
CA ARG A 63 -15.21 6.31 -13.05
C ARG A 63 -14.51 7.66 -12.85
N VAL A 64 -13.86 7.87 -11.71
CA VAL A 64 -13.31 9.19 -11.32
C VAL A 64 -11.83 9.31 -11.70
N LEU A 65 -11.03 8.32 -11.34
CA LEU A 65 -9.58 8.33 -11.50
C LEU A 65 -9.10 7.56 -12.73
N GLY A 66 -9.94 6.73 -13.35
CA GLY A 66 -9.57 5.94 -14.53
C GLY A 66 -9.12 6.83 -15.69
N ARG A 67 -8.08 6.38 -16.40
CA ARG A 67 -7.59 7.00 -17.63
C ARG A 67 -7.59 5.96 -18.74
N LEU A 68 -7.37 6.40 -19.98
CA LEU A 68 -7.28 5.49 -21.13
C LEU A 68 -6.24 4.39 -20.87
N ARG A 69 -5.12 4.76 -20.22
CA ARG A 69 -4.14 3.85 -19.65
C ARG A 69 -3.84 4.30 -18.22
N GLY A 70 -3.96 3.39 -17.28
CA GLY A 70 -3.63 3.69 -15.88
C GLY A 70 -4.74 4.40 -15.10
N VAL A 71 -4.37 4.93 -13.94
CA VAL A 71 -5.27 5.52 -12.94
C VAL A 71 -4.59 6.73 -12.32
N ARG A 72 -5.29 7.88 -12.27
CA ARG A 72 -4.80 9.13 -11.69
C ARG A 72 -4.55 8.99 -10.18
N ILE A 73 -3.60 9.76 -9.65
CA ILE A 73 -3.26 9.81 -8.22
C ILE A 73 -4.47 10.14 -7.33
N GLY A 74 -5.23 11.20 -7.63
CA GLY A 74 -6.43 11.56 -6.88
C GLY A 74 -7.24 12.68 -7.52
N GLU A 75 -8.42 12.96 -6.97
CA GLU A 75 -9.36 13.91 -7.55
C GLU A 75 -8.97 15.38 -7.32
N ALA A 76 -8.29 15.68 -6.20
CA ALA A 76 -7.82 17.03 -5.89
C ALA A 76 -6.88 17.57 -6.99
N ALA A 77 -6.85 18.90 -7.13
CA ALA A 77 -6.18 19.57 -8.23
C ALA A 77 -4.66 19.31 -8.29
N ASP A 78 -4.02 19.16 -7.13
CA ASP A 78 -2.60 18.86 -6.94
C ASP A 78 -2.28 17.36 -6.99
N ARG A 79 -3.31 16.50 -7.05
CA ARG A 79 -3.20 15.04 -7.14
C ARG A 79 -3.30 14.55 -8.58
N ASP A 80 -2.70 15.31 -9.49
CA ASP A 80 -2.64 15.02 -10.93
C ASP A 80 -1.55 14.00 -11.28
N GLY A 81 -1.60 13.46 -12.49
CA GLY A 81 -0.63 12.46 -12.97
C GLY A 81 -0.85 11.08 -12.39
N GLN A 82 0.15 10.20 -12.54
CA GLN A 82 0.11 8.81 -12.08
C GLN A 82 1.41 8.44 -11.35
N TYR A 83 1.30 7.94 -10.11
CA TYR A 83 2.44 7.38 -9.37
C TYR A 83 2.51 5.87 -9.59
N PHE A 84 3.70 5.34 -9.88
CA PHE A 84 3.85 3.90 -10.10
C PHE A 84 3.51 3.09 -8.85
N HIS A 85 4.10 3.41 -7.69
CA HIS A 85 3.78 2.72 -6.43
C HIS A 85 2.29 2.77 -6.03
N TYR A 86 1.52 3.79 -6.46
CA TYR A 86 0.06 3.83 -6.21
C TYR A 86 -0.67 2.85 -7.12
N LEU A 87 -0.26 2.78 -8.39
CA LEU A 87 -0.75 1.77 -9.33
C LEU A 87 -0.40 0.37 -8.84
N ALA A 88 0.81 0.14 -8.33
CA ALA A 88 1.21 -1.16 -7.78
C ALA A 88 0.36 -1.59 -6.59
N MET A 89 0.05 -0.67 -5.66
CA MET A 89 -0.89 -0.95 -4.56
C MET A 89 -2.31 -1.22 -5.07
N TRP A 90 -2.76 -0.51 -6.11
CA TRP A 90 -4.04 -0.79 -6.76
C TRP A 90 -4.08 -2.16 -7.44
N LEU A 91 -3.01 -2.55 -8.13
CA LEU A 91 -2.86 -3.88 -8.73
C LEU A 91 -2.91 -4.98 -7.67
N PHE A 92 -2.25 -4.76 -6.52
CA PHE A 92 -2.36 -5.66 -5.38
C PHE A 92 -3.81 -5.75 -4.86
N ALA A 93 -4.51 -4.63 -4.73
CA ALA A 93 -5.91 -4.63 -4.33
C ALA A 93 -6.82 -5.42 -5.30
N LEU A 94 -6.62 -5.25 -6.61
CA LEU A 94 -7.30 -6.02 -7.65
C LEU A 94 -6.95 -7.51 -7.60
N ALA A 95 -5.72 -7.88 -7.23
CA ALA A 95 -5.34 -9.27 -7.02
C ALA A 95 -6.09 -9.89 -5.83
N ARG A 96 -6.17 -9.19 -4.69
CA ARG A 96 -6.90 -9.65 -3.49
C ARG A 96 -8.41 -9.77 -3.73
N LEU A 97 -9.02 -8.82 -4.44
CA LEU A 97 -10.42 -8.95 -4.86
C LEU A 97 -10.57 -10.06 -5.91
N GLY A 98 -9.58 -10.22 -6.79
CA GLY A 98 -9.48 -11.25 -7.81
C GLY A 98 -9.47 -12.68 -7.26
N ASP A 99 -8.96 -12.89 -6.04
CA ASP A 99 -9.06 -14.17 -5.33
C ASP A 99 -10.51 -14.61 -5.07
N LEU A 100 -11.43 -13.65 -4.97
CA LEU A 100 -12.86 -13.88 -4.74
C LEU A 100 -13.70 -13.73 -6.02
N LYS A 101 -13.25 -12.85 -6.93
CA LYS A 101 -13.96 -12.47 -8.16
C LYS A 101 -12.95 -12.40 -9.32
N PRO A 102 -12.71 -13.51 -10.05
CA PRO A 102 -11.62 -13.64 -11.02
C PRO A 102 -11.51 -12.51 -12.06
N ARG A 103 -12.63 -11.88 -12.42
CA ARG A 103 -12.66 -10.72 -13.33
C ARG A 103 -11.70 -9.59 -12.91
N TYR A 104 -11.54 -9.31 -11.62
CA TYR A 104 -10.66 -8.22 -11.16
C TYR A 104 -9.19 -8.54 -11.33
N ARG A 105 -8.80 -9.82 -11.25
CA ARG A 105 -7.45 -10.27 -11.61
C ARG A 105 -7.17 -10.05 -13.09
N THR A 106 -8.08 -10.45 -13.97
CA THR A 106 -7.93 -10.22 -15.42
C THR A 106 -7.75 -8.73 -15.74
N ARG A 107 -8.49 -7.86 -15.05
CA ARG A 107 -8.36 -6.41 -15.18
C ARG A 107 -7.02 -5.89 -14.66
N GLY A 108 -6.54 -6.40 -13.52
CA GLY A 108 -5.22 -6.06 -12.99
C GLY A 108 -4.09 -6.44 -13.95
N ILE A 109 -4.16 -7.63 -14.56
CA ILE A 109 -3.17 -8.06 -15.57
C ILE A 109 -3.17 -7.12 -16.78
N ALA A 110 -4.35 -6.76 -17.30
CA ALA A 110 -4.47 -5.82 -18.41
C ALA A 110 -3.89 -4.44 -18.04
N LEU A 111 -4.25 -3.92 -16.87
CA LEU A 111 -3.74 -2.64 -16.37
C LEU A 111 -2.21 -2.65 -16.20
N ALA A 112 -1.64 -3.73 -15.64
CA ALA A 112 -0.19 -3.87 -15.49
C ALA A 112 0.53 -3.78 -16.85
N ARG A 113 0.04 -4.48 -17.87
CA ARG A 113 0.58 -4.43 -19.24
C ARG A 113 0.47 -3.04 -19.87
N ASP A 114 -0.62 -2.33 -19.61
CA ASP A 114 -0.83 -0.98 -20.17
C ASP A 114 0.11 0.05 -19.56
N ILE A 115 0.43 -0.04 -18.27
CA ILE A 115 1.26 0.96 -17.58
C ILE A 115 2.76 0.63 -17.66
N HIS A 116 3.14 -0.64 -17.64
CA HIS A 116 4.53 -1.07 -17.47
C HIS A 116 5.50 -0.43 -18.49
N PRO A 117 5.23 -0.42 -19.81
CA PRO A 117 6.16 0.13 -20.80
C PRO A 117 6.37 1.65 -20.69
N ALA A 118 5.46 2.36 -20.02
CA ALA A 118 5.58 3.81 -19.85
C ALA A 118 6.41 4.18 -18.62
N PHE A 119 6.38 3.34 -17.59
CA PHE A 119 7.06 3.60 -16.31
C PHE A 119 8.45 2.95 -16.24
N VAL A 120 8.62 1.76 -16.80
CA VAL A 120 9.85 0.98 -16.64
C VAL A 120 10.87 1.37 -17.71
N ILE A 121 12.07 1.74 -17.26
CA ILE A 121 13.23 1.94 -18.11
C ILE A 121 14.19 0.76 -17.84
N PRO A 122 14.24 -0.26 -18.72
CA PRO A 122 15.07 -1.45 -18.51
C PRO A 122 16.53 -1.09 -18.18
N GLY A 123 17.06 -1.75 -17.15
CA GLY A 123 18.43 -1.52 -16.68
C GLY A 123 18.69 -0.16 -16.03
N ARG A 124 17.69 0.73 -15.91
CA ARG A 124 17.82 2.06 -15.32
C ARG A 124 16.96 2.25 -14.07
N GLY A 125 15.66 1.94 -14.12
CA GLY A 125 14.75 2.03 -12.97
C GLY A 125 13.30 2.24 -13.38
N VAL A 126 12.46 2.53 -12.40
CA VAL A 126 11.03 2.84 -12.60
C VAL A 126 10.81 4.33 -12.41
N ILE A 127 10.21 5.01 -13.38
CA ILE A 127 9.85 6.42 -13.28
C ILE A 127 8.86 6.58 -12.13
N TRP A 128 9.08 7.55 -11.24
CA TRP A 128 8.24 7.68 -10.06
C TRP A 128 6.85 8.22 -10.37
N LYS A 129 6.77 9.26 -11.22
CA LYS A 129 5.53 9.94 -11.63
C LYS A 129 5.47 10.15 -13.14
N MET A 130 4.35 9.80 -13.74
CA MET A 130 4.03 10.06 -15.15
C MET A 130 2.89 11.07 -15.29
N GLN A 131 2.76 11.68 -16.47
CA GLN A 131 1.55 12.42 -16.83
C GLN A 131 0.32 11.49 -16.89
N GLU A 132 -0.89 12.06 -16.82
CA GLU A 132 -2.14 11.27 -16.77
C GLU A 132 -2.37 10.40 -18.02
N ASP A 133 -1.85 10.81 -19.17
CA ASP A 133 -1.93 10.06 -20.43
C ASP A 133 -0.74 9.12 -20.66
N LEU A 134 0.21 9.07 -19.70
CA LEU A 134 1.46 8.32 -19.77
C LEU A 134 2.38 8.72 -20.94
N SER A 135 2.21 9.91 -21.52
CA SER A 135 3.00 10.36 -22.68
C SER A 135 4.46 10.66 -22.34
N ARG A 136 4.74 11.08 -21.10
CA ARG A 136 6.09 11.41 -20.63
C ARG A 136 6.20 11.42 -19.10
N PRO A 137 7.43 11.37 -18.55
CA PRO A 137 7.68 11.63 -17.13
C PRO A 137 7.12 12.98 -16.70
N TYR A 138 6.57 13.01 -15.49
CA TYR A 138 6.08 14.24 -14.90
C TYR A 138 7.28 15.14 -14.51
N PRO A 139 7.28 16.45 -14.86
CA PRO A 139 8.42 17.33 -14.58
C PRO A 139 8.80 17.38 -13.11
N GLY A 140 10.10 17.33 -12.81
CA GLY A 140 10.63 17.44 -11.45
C GLY A 140 10.68 16.12 -10.66
N TYR A 141 10.23 15.01 -11.25
CA TYR A 141 10.28 13.69 -10.62
C TYR A 141 11.34 12.80 -11.27
N GLY A 142 12.00 11.98 -10.44
CA GLY A 142 13.04 11.05 -10.85
C GLY A 142 12.56 9.60 -10.92
N LEU A 143 13.47 8.69 -10.62
CA LEU A 143 13.18 7.27 -10.47
C LEU A 143 12.78 6.98 -9.02
N GLY A 144 11.83 6.08 -8.85
CA GLY A 144 11.40 5.60 -7.55
C GLY A 144 12.37 4.55 -7.01
N SER A 145 12.75 4.66 -5.74
CA SER A 145 13.73 3.75 -5.11
C SER A 145 13.13 2.38 -4.77
N MET A 146 11.83 2.33 -4.49
CA MET A 146 11.09 1.12 -4.09
C MET A 146 10.16 0.60 -5.20
N ASP A 147 9.87 1.41 -6.21
CA ASP A 147 8.84 1.13 -7.21
C ASP A 147 9.09 -0.18 -7.99
N ALA A 148 10.36 -0.63 -8.14
CA ALA A 148 10.65 -1.95 -8.70
C ALA A 148 10.16 -3.11 -7.81
N TYR A 149 10.26 -2.96 -6.48
CA TYR A 149 9.77 -3.95 -5.50
C TYR A 149 8.25 -3.96 -5.45
N ASP A 150 7.63 -2.76 -5.45
CA ASP A 150 6.18 -2.62 -5.52
C ASP A 150 5.62 -3.33 -6.76
N GLY A 151 6.26 -3.13 -7.91
CA GLY A 151 5.92 -3.79 -9.17
C GLY A 151 6.14 -5.30 -9.12
N TYR A 152 7.32 -5.75 -8.69
CA TYR A 152 7.66 -7.17 -8.58
C TYR A 152 6.64 -7.94 -7.74
N VAL A 153 6.31 -7.44 -6.55
CA VAL A 153 5.36 -8.11 -5.66
C VAL A 153 3.95 -8.05 -6.22
N SER A 154 3.47 -6.88 -6.64
CA SER A 154 2.08 -6.73 -7.12
C SER A 154 1.81 -7.55 -8.39
N TYR A 155 2.77 -7.63 -9.33
CA TYR A 155 2.63 -8.46 -10.54
C TYR A 155 2.57 -9.95 -10.21
N ARG A 156 3.43 -10.44 -9.30
CA ARG A 156 3.39 -11.85 -8.87
C ARG A 156 2.10 -12.19 -8.13
N MET A 157 1.56 -11.25 -7.34
CA MET A 157 0.27 -11.42 -6.68
C MET A 157 -0.91 -11.47 -7.66
N LEU A 158 -0.81 -10.79 -8.80
CA LEU A 158 -1.77 -10.92 -9.89
C LEU A 158 -1.64 -12.29 -10.57
N ASP A 159 -0.52 -12.52 -11.27
CA ASP A 159 -0.25 -13.74 -12.02
C ASP A 159 1.22 -13.82 -12.49
N GLU A 160 1.95 -14.85 -12.05
CA GLU A 160 3.37 -15.00 -12.38
C GLU A 160 3.62 -15.37 -13.85
N ASP A 161 2.74 -16.17 -14.45
CA ASP A 161 2.91 -16.64 -15.82
C ASP A 161 2.50 -15.56 -16.82
N ALA A 162 1.36 -14.90 -16.58
CA ALA A 162 0.83 -13.88 -17.48
C ALA A 162 1.66 -12.60 -17.50
N LEU A 163 2.41 -12.30 -16.44
CA LEU A 163 3.28 -11.12 -16.31
C LEU A 163 4.77 -11.48 -16.21
N ALA A 164 5.16 -12.68 -16.64
CA ALA A 164 6.54 -13.16 -16.53
C ALA A 164 7.58 -12.18 -17.12
N PRO A 165 7.36 -11.55 -18.30
CA PRO A 165 8.31 -10.55 -18.84
C PRO A 165 8.45 -9.31 -17.94
N GLU A 166 7.33 -8.77 -17.46
CA GLU A 166 7.30 -7.58 -16.59
C GLU A 166 7.95 -7.87 -15.22
N ILE A 167 7.68 -9.04 -14.65
CA ILE A 167 8.28 -9.52 -13.40
C ILE A 167 9.80 -9.66 -13.56
N ALA A 168 10.26 -10.21 -14.69
CA ALA A 168 11.69 -10.34 -14.96
C ALA A 168 12.39 -8.98 -15.01
N GLN A 169 11.80 -7.98 -15.66
CA GLN A 169 12.38 -6.63 -15.70
C GLN A 169 12.44 -5.98 -14.32
N MET A 170 11.40 -6.13 -13.49
CA MET A 170 11.42 -5.63 -12.12
C MET A 170 12.50 -6.31 -11.28
N ARG A 171 12.65 -7.64 -11.43
CA ARG A 171 13.69 -8.41 -10.75
C ARG A 171 15.09 -7.96 -11.16
N ASP A 172 15.33 -7.72 -12.45
CA ASP A 172 16.64 -7.26 -12.95
C ASP A 172 17.02 -5.89 -12.35
N LEU A 173 16.03 -4.99 -12.22
CA LEU A 173 16.23 -3.70 -11.53
C LEU A 173 16.53 -3.88 -10.04
N MET A 174 15.83 -4.79 -9.36
CA MET A 174 16.07 -5.10 -7.95
C MET A 174 17.46 -5.70 -7.72
N GLU A 175 17.89 -6.68 -8.53
CA GLU A 175 19.19 -7.35 -8.37
C GLU A 175 20.39 -6.42 -8.45
N ARG A 176 20.24 -5.33 -9.22
CA ARG A 176 21.26 -4.28 -9.32
C ARG A 176 21.47 -3.53 -8.00
N ASP A 177 20.38 -3.19 -7.31
CA ASP A 177 20.40 -2.15 -6.27
C ASP A 177 20.06 -2.65 -4.87
N TRP A 178 19.47 -3.84 -4.68
CA TRP A 178 18.94 -4.22 -3.37
C TRP A 178 20.00 -4.26 -2.27
N ARG A 179 21.27 -4.51 -2.62
CA ARG A 179 22.41 -4.53 -1.68
C ARG A 179 22.77 -3.15 -1.14
N THR A 180 22.48 -2.10 -1.89
CA THR A 180 22.84 -0.71 -1.56
C THR A 180 21.63 0.18 -1.32
N LEU A 181 20.42 -0.29 -1.60
CA LEU A 181 19.18 0.42 -1.29
C LEU A 181 19.09 0.66 0.21
N ASP A 182 18.96 1.94 0.55
CA ASP A 182 18.72 2.42 1.90
C ASP A 182 17.35 3.13 1.96
N ILE A 183 16.62 2.88 3.03
CA ILE A 183 15.28 3.42 3.25
C ILE A 183 15.27 4.01 4.65
N GLU A 184 15.09 5.32 4.73
CA GLU A 184 15.24 6.06 5.99
C GLU A 184 13.92 6.70 6.46
N GLN A 185 12.83 6.52 5.70
CA GLN A 185 11.52 7.09 6.02
C GLN A 185 10.54 6.03 6.51
N ASP A 186 9.81 6.37 7.57
CA ASP A 186 8.85 5.52 8.28
C ASP A 186 7.91 4.70 7.38
N LEU A 187 7.11 5.35 6.52
CA LEU A 187 6.18 4.66 5.64
C LEU A 187 6.92 3.72 4.68
N GLY A 188 8.05 4.16 4.11
CA GLY A 188 8.87 3.31 3.22
C GLY A 188 9.37 2.06 3.93
N LEU A 189 9.84 2.20 5.17
CA LEU A 189 10.29 1.07 6.00
C LEU A 189 9.15 0.08 6.29
N GLY A 190 7.98 0.59 6.67
CA GLY A 190 6.77 -0.22 6.87
C GLY A 190 6.35 -0.96 5.60
N MET A 191 6.30 -0.26 4.47
CA MET A 191 5.95 -0.85 3.18
C MET A 191 6.99 -1.87 2.71
N MET A 192 8.29 -1.65 2.94
CA MET A 192 9.32 -2.62 2.58
C MET A 192 9.22 -3.91 3.40
N LEU A 193 8.94 -3.82 4.70
CA LEU A 193 8.64 -5.01 5.52
C LEU A 193 7.42 -5.76 4.99
N TRP A 194 6.38 -5.02 4.59
CA TRP A 194 5.21 -5.60 3.95
C TRP A 194 5.50 -6.15 2.53
N LEU A 195 6.44 -5.64 1.76
CA LEU A 195 6.79 -6.26 0.48
C LEU A 195 7.60 -7.55 0.70
N ALA A 196 8.56 -7.52 1.62
CA ALA A 196 9.47 -8.62 1.91
C ALA A 196 8.74 -9.87 2.46
N HIS A 197 7.66 -9.70 3.23
CA HIS A 197 6.97 -10.84 3.87
C HIS A 197 6.33 -11.83 2.88
N PHE A 198 6.06 -11.42 1.63
CA PHE A 198 5.50 -12.32 0.61
C PHE A 198 6.54 -13.33 0.11
N PHE A 199 7.82 -12.97 0.12
CA PHE A 199 8.91 -13.78 -0.40
C PHE A 199 10.07 -13.84 0.60
N PRO A 200 9.84 -14.29 1.84
CA PRO A 200 10.79 -14.13 2.96
C PRO A 200 12.10 -14.91 2.76
N THR A 201 12.12 -15.86 1.81
CA THR A 201 13.30 -16.67 1.46
C THR A 201 14.14 -16.05 0.35
N GLU A 202 13.70 -14.97 -0.30
CA GLU A 202 14.49 -14.30 -1.33
C GLU A 202 15.59 -13.43 -0.67
N PRO A 203 16.84 -13.43 -1.19
CA PRO A 203 17.95 -12.71 -0.55
C PRO A 203 17.71 -11.21 -0.34
N TRP A 204 17.02 -10.55 -1.29
CA TRP A 204 16.68 -9.14 -1.15
C TRP A 204 15.69 -8.92 0.01
N ALA A 205 14.72 -9.83 0.19
CA ALA A 205 13.68 -9.71 1.20
C ALA A 205 14.27 -9.91 2.61
N GLU A 206 15.14 -10.91 2.79
CA GLU A 206 15.87 -11.13 4.04
C GLU A 206 16.72 -9.89 4.40
N ALA A 207 17.50 -9.40 3.44
CA ALA A 207 18.41 -8.29 3.68
C ALA A 207 17.69 -6.96 3.93
N GLN A 208 16.59 -6.69 3.21
CA GLN A 208 15.77 -5.51 3.41
C GLN A 208 14.95 -5.58 4.70
N THR A 209 14.48 -6.77 5.10
CA THR A 209 13.83 -6.96 6.41
C THR A 209 14.79 -6.60 7.54
N LYS A 210 16.01 -7.14 7.52
CA LYS A 210 17.03 -6.85 8.54
C LYS A 210 17.39 -5.36 8.60
N ARG A 211 17.63 -4.73 7.44
CA ARG A 211 17.94 -3.29 7.35
C ARG A 211 16.79 -2.44 7.84
N SER A 212 15.56 -2.73 7.40
CA SER A 212 14.39 -1.95 7.78
C SER A 212 14.13 -2.00 9.28
N LEU A 213 14.25 -3.17 9.90
CA LEU A 213 14.14 -3.29 11.36
C LEU A 213 15.27 -2.56 12.08
N ALA A 214 16.51 -2.65 11.61
CA ALA A 214 17.61 -1.90 12.22
C ALA A 214 17.37 -0.39 12.19
N THR A 215 16.88 0.16 11.07
CA THR A 215 16.54 1.58 10.97
C THR A 215 15.35 1.95 11.85
N LEU A 216 14.27 1.17 11.85
CA LEU A 216 13.09 1.42 12.70
C LEU A 216 13.42 1.39 14.20
N GLU A 217 14.38 0.56 14.63
CA GLU A 217 14.87 0.54 16.00
C GLU A 217 15.39 1.93 16.44
N THR A 218 16.09 2.63 15.55
CA THR A 218 16.62 3.99 15.81
C THR A 218 15.54 5.08 15.80
N MET A 219 14.39 4.79 15.19
CA MET A 219 13.28 5.73 15.02
C MET A 219 12.22 5.61 16.11
N TRP A 220 12.29 4.59 16.97
CA TRP A 220 11.34 4.41 18.07
C TRP A 220 11.49 5.51 19.13
N VAL A 221 10.39 6.20 19.41
CA VAL A 221 10.31 7.29 20.39
C VAL A 221 9.40 6.85 21.54
N ASP A 222 10.00 6.71 22.72
CA ASP A 222 9.32 6.25 23.93
C ASP A 222 9.82 7.00 25.18
N PRO A 223 8.94 7.73 25.91
CA PRO A 223 7.55 8.07 25.52
C PRO A 223 7.52 8.97 24.26
N PRO A 224 6.41 8.97 23.46
CA PRO A 224 5.08 8.46 23.82
C PRO A 224 4.76 7.04 23.30
N GLY A 225 5.60 6.45 22.46
CA GLY A 225 5.35 5.14 21.83
C GLY A 225 4.92 5.28 20.36
N CYS A 226 5.77 5.83 19.52
CA CYS A 226 5.57 5.95 18.08
C CYS A 226 6.93 5.93 17.34
N PHE A 227 6.91 5.86 16.01
CA PHE A 227 8.11 6.05 15.17
C PHE A 227 8.18 7.49 14.67
N SER A 228 9.37 8.07 14.70
CA SER A 228 9.67 9.35 14.04
C SER A 228 9.66 9.19 12.51
N ARG A 229 9.64 10.31 11.78
CA ARG A 229 9.62 10.31 10.31
C ARG A 229 10.88 9.69 9.70
N ALA A 230 12.03 9.97 10.30
CA ALA A 230 13.35 9.49 9.91
C ALA A 230 14.27 9.48 11.15
N PRO A 231 15.43 8.79 11.11
CA PRO A 231 16.37 8.74 12.23
C PRO A 231 16.81 10.12 12.75
N TRP A 232 16.96 11.12 11.86
CA TRP A 232 17.36 12.48 12.22
C TRP A 232 16.19 13.45 12.47
N LEU A 233 14.94 13.01 12.27
CA LEU A 233 13.74 13.84 12.46
C LEU A 233 12.91 13.35 13.66
N ARG A 234 13.55 13.20 14.81
CA ARG A 234 12.98 12.54 16.00
C ARG A 234 11.62 13.10 16.46
N ASP A 235 11.40 14.40 16.29
CA ASP A 235 10.17 15.08 16.73
C ASP A 235 9.04 15.08 15.68
N THR A 236 9.37 14.76 14.42
CA THR A 236 8.40 14.71 13.31
C THR A 236 7.78 13.32 13.22
N LYS A 237 6.47 13.25 13.08
CA LYS A 237 5.71 11.99 12.95
C LYS A 237 4.38 12.25 12.25
N PHE A 238 3.89 11.26 11.54
CA PHE A 238 2.56 11.28 10.91
C PHE A 238 1.82 9.99 11.28
N ALA A 239 0.51 10.09 11.53
CA ALA A 239 -0.29 8.95 11.93
C ALA A 239 -0.36 7.87 10.83
N PHE A 240 -0.69 8.26 9.60
CA PHE A 240 -0.82 7.31 8.48
C PHE A 240 0.48 6.56 8.17
N THR A 241 1.64 7.23 8.28
CA THR A 241 2.95 6.60 8.03
C THR A 241 3.29 5.58 9.13
N ASN A 242 2.96 5.91 10.38
CA ASN A 242 3.09 5.00 11.52
C ASN A 242 2.16 3.80 11.41
N TYR A 243 0.93 3.96 10.92
CA TYR A 243 0.06 2.82 10.60
C TYR A 243 0.64 1.95 9.47
N GLY A 244 1.36 2.54 8.52
CA GLY A 244 2.16 1.80 7.53
C GLY A 244 3.30 0.98 8.17
N VAL A 245 4.01 1.55 9.14
CA VAL A 245 5.00 0.82 9.96
C VAL A 245 4.32 -0.32 10.71
N SER A 246 3.18 -0.07 11.35
CA SER A 246 2.39 -1.11 12.03
C SER A 246 2.04 -2.27 11.10
N LEU A 247 1.55 -2.00 9.89
CA LEU A 247 1.28 -3.04 8.89
C LEU A 247 2.54 -3.86 8.58
N GLY A 248 3.67 -3.21 8.34
CA GLY A 248 4.95 -3.87 8.07
C GLY A 248 5.45 -4.75 9.23
N LEU A 249 5.39 -4.24 10.47
CA LEU A 249 5.78 -5.00 11.66
C LEU A 249 4.88 -6.23 11.88
N GLN A 250 3.58 -6.09 11.64
CA GLN A 250 2.64 -7.19 11.72
C GLN A 250 2.84 -8.22 10.61
N ALA A 251 3.18 -7.78 9.39
CA ALA A 251 3.52 -8.66 8.27
C ALA A 251 4.80 -9.47 8.55
N ALA A 252 5.80 -8.83 9.14
CA ALA A 252 7.05 -9.47 9.55
C ALA A 252 6.92 -10.30 10.85
N GLY A 253 5.81 -10.17 11.59
CA GLY A 253 5.57 -10.90 12.84
C GLY A 253 6.45 -10.45 14.01
N VAL A 254 6.84 -9.17 14.07
CA VAL A 254 7.79 -8.64 15.06
C VAL A 254 7.22 -7.44 15.84
N TRP A 255 7.76 -7.22 17.05
CA TRP A 255 7.44 -6.10 17.95
C TRP A 255 5.95 -5.83 18.18
N PRO A 256 5.15 -6.83 18.62
CA PRO A 256 3.72 -6.65 18.87
C PRO A 256 3.43 -5.55 19.91
N GLU A 257 4.27 -5.39 20.93
CA GLU A 257 4.12 -4.31 21.92
C GLU A 257 4.26 -2.91 21.28
N ARG A 258 5.18 -2.71 20.32
CA ARG A 258 5.32 -1.43 19.62
C ARG A 258 4.11 -1.15 18.74
N VAL A 259 3.54 -2.18 18.12
CA VAL A 259 2.29 -2.09 17.36
C VAL A 259 1.14 -1.63 18.26
N GLU A 260 0.96 -2.25 19.43
CA GLU A 260 -0.09 -1.88 20.38
C GLU A 260 0.07 -0.43 20.87
N ARG A 261 1.28 -0.06 21.28
CA ARG A 261 1.57 1.29 21.80
C ARG A 261 1.43 2.37 20.76
N LEU A 262 1.83 2.11 19.52
CA LEU A 262 1.65 3.01 18.38
C LEU A 262 0.16 3.27 18.13
N ASN A 263 -0.67 2.22 18.05
CA ASN A 263 -2.10 2.38 17.83
C ASN A 263 -2.75 3.13 19.01
N ALA A 264 -2.37 2.81 20.26
CA ALA A 264 -2.88 3.50 21.45
C ALA A 264 -2.51 5.00 21.46
N PHE A 265 -1.30 5.35 21.04
CA PHE A 265 -0.87 6.75 20.94
C PHE A 265 -1.68 7.52 19.89
N PHE A 266 -1.81 6.96 18.68
CA PHE A 266 -2.47 7.67 17.58
C PHE A 266 -4.00 7.72 17.66
N GLU A 267 -4.65 6.98 18.56
CA GLU A 267 -6.10 7.11 18.76
C GLU A 267 -6.50 8.52 19.24
N ASN A 268 -5.72 9.08 20.16
CA ASN A 268 -5.98 10.39 20.77
C ASN A 268 -5.08 11.51 20.22
N TRP A 269 -4.01 11.17 19.51
CA TRP A 269 -3.13 12.17 18.90
C TRP A 269 -3.82 12.89 17.74
N ARG A 270 -3.53 14.19 17.61
CA ARG A 270 -3.98 15.02 16.50
C ARG A 270 -2.79 15.84 15.99
N SER A 271 -2.65 15.94 14.67
CA SER A 271 -1.60 16.75 14.03
C SER A 271 -1.90 18.24 14.13
N GLY A 272 -3.17 18.62 14.20
CA GLY A 272 -3.62 20.02 14.11
C GLY A 272 -3.63 20.55 12.67
N ASP A 273 -3.49 19.67 11.67
CA ASP A 273 -3.52 20.00 10.24
C ASP A 273 -4.57 19.15 9.50
N GLU A 274 -4.55 19.19 8.16
CA GLU A 274 -5.52 18.47 7.32
C GLU A 274 -5.50 16.94 7.52
N TYR A 275 -4.37 16.35 7.94
CA TYR A 275 -4.25 14.89 8.10
C TYR A 275 -5.15 14.32 9.20
N ASP A 276 -5.66 15.16 10.11
CA ASP A 276 -6.66 14.76 11.11
C ASP A 276 -8.01 14.39 10.47
N ARG A 277 -8.30 14.85 9.25
CA ARG A 277 -9.54 14.53 8.51
C ARG A 277 -9.31 13.88 7.15
N GLU A 278 -8.07 13.79 6.67
CA GLU A 278 -7.76 13.06 5.44
C GLU A 278 -8.07 11.55 5.58
N ALA A 279 -8.73 10.99 4.57
CA ALA A 279 -9.18 9.60 4.56
C ALA A 279 -8.02 8.59 4.72
N ILE A 280 -6.84 8.92 4.19
CA ILE A 280 -5.65 8.04 4.26
C ILE A 280 -5.30 7.65 5.69
N THR A 281 -5.37 8.59 6.64
CA THR A 281 -5.04 8.36 8.05
C THR A 281 -5.92 7.28 8.64
N TRP A 282 -7.23 7.39 8.41
CA TRP A 282 -8.23 6.56 9.07
C TRP A 282 -8.42 5.20 8.39
N VAL A 283 -8.26 5.13 7.07
CA VAL A 283 -8.24 3.85 6.33
C VAL A 283 -6.98 3.05 6.70
N MET A 284 -5.83 3.70 6.84
CA MET A 284 -4.61 3.02 7.31
C MET A 284 -4.70 2.64 8.79
N ALA A 285 -5.37 3.43 9.65
CA ALA A 285 -5.68 3.03 11.03
C ALA A 285 -6.51 1.73 11.06
N CYS A 286 -7.58 1.66 10.26
CA CYS A 286 -8.39 0.44 10.14
C CYS A 286 -7.55 -0.76 9.66
N THR A 287 -6.65 -0.53 8.70
CA THR A 287 -5.73 -1.56 8.20
C THR A 287 -4.73 -2.02 9.27
N SER A 288 -4.26 -1.12 10.13
CA SER A 288 -3.41 -1.47 11.27
C SER A 288 -4.14 -2.35 12.29
N HIS A 289 -5.43 -2.09 12.53
CA HIS A 289 -6.28 -2.87 13.45
C HIS A 289 -6.80 -4.19 12.85
N LEU A 290 -6.88 -4.29 11.52
CA LEU A 290 -7.25 -5.49 10.79
C LEU A 290 -6.40 -5.64 9.51
N PRO A 291 -5.14 -6.10 9.62
CA PRO A 291 -4.27 -6.27 8.45
C PRO A 291 -4.86 -7.27 7.43
N GLY A 292 -5.48 -8.35 7.91
CA GLY A 292 -6.29 -9.26 7.11
C GLY A 292 -5.65 -9.69 5.79
N ALA A 293 -6.29 -9.36 4.67
CA ALA A 293 -5.86 -9.74 3.33
C ALA A 293 -4.51 -9.11 2.89
N PHE A 294 -3.99 -8.08 3.56
CA PHE A 294 -2.67 -7.53 3.26
C PHE A 294 -1.53 -8.49 3.60
N VAL A 295 -1.71 -9.33 4.61
CA VAL A 295 -0.68 -10.19 5.18
C VAL A 295 -0.94 -11.68 4.92
N ALA A 296 -1.96 -11.97 4.12
CA ALA A 296 -2.26 -13.31 3.65
C ALA A 296 -1.27 -13.71 2.54
N SER A 297 -0.37 -14.64 2.86
CA SER A 297 0.73 -15.08 1.99
C SER A 297 0.35 -16.11 0.92
N GLY A 298 -0.89 -16.61 0.89
CA GLY A 298 -1.34 -17.65 -0.06
C GLY A 298 -2.44 -17.20 -1.02
N ARG A 299 -2.45 -17.77 -2.24
CA ARG A 299 -3.69 -17.88 -3.04
C ARG A 299 -4.62 -18.86 -2.32
N PRO A 300 -5.93 -18.57 -2.16
CA PRO A 300 -6.87 -19.62 -1.79
C PRO A 300 -6.75 -20.74 -2.81
N ARG A 301 -6.59 -21.99 -2.35
CA ARG A 301 -6.76 -23.14 -3.24
C ARG A 301 -8.18 -23.07 -3.79
N THR A 302 -8.31 -22.91 -5.10
CA THR A 302 -9.56 -23.22 -5.79
C THR A 302 -9.60 -24.74 -5.90
N ASP A 303 -10.33 -25.37 -4.98
CA ASP A 303 -10.79 -26.75 -5.16
C ASP A 303 -11.83 -26.81 -6.29
#